data_AF-A0AA46K2N6-F1
#
_entry.id   AF-A0AA46K2N6-F1
#
_cell.length_a   1.000
_cell.length_b   1.000
_cell.length_c   1.000
_cell.angle_alpha   90.00
_cell.angle_beta   90.00
_cell.angle_gamma   90.00
#
_symmetry.space_group_name_H-M   'P 1'
#
loop_
_entity.id
_entity.type
_entity.pdbx_description
1 polymer ?
#
loop_
_entity_poly.entity_id
_entity_poly.type
_entity_poly.pdbx_seq_one_letter_code
_entity_poly.pdbx_strand_id
1 'polypeptide(L)' 'MKIDWHSALLTRATIVDKSYKNTQNVRRFMVEACGEDFRFDREFMAWIRNDMPKTLGDVVDEWRRRHS' A
#
# COMPACT_ATOMS: atom_id res chain seq x y z
N MET A 1 10.65 10.03 -9.38
CA MET A 1 10.54 10.89 -8.18
C MET A 1 10.58 9.97 -6.98
N LYS A 2 11.45 10.20 -6.00
CA LYS A 2 11.57 9.30 -4.85
C LYS A 2 10.59 9.76 -3.77
N ILE A 3 9.59 8.93 -3.47
CA ILE A 3 8.66 9.19 -2.37
C ILE A 3 9.41 8.95 -1.05
N ASP A 4 9.36 9.92 -0.13
CA ASP A 4 9.72 9.63 1.25
C ASP A 4 8.57 8.89 1.93
N TRP A 5 8.60 7.56 1.84
CA TRP A 5 7.58 6.70 2.42
C TRP A 5 7.41 6.88 3.93
N HIS A 6 8.31 7.53 4.67
CA HIS A 6 8.16 7.73 6.12
C HIS A 6 7.30 8.94 6.48
N SER A 7 7.26 9.97 5.63
CA SER A 7 6.67 11.27 5.99
C SER A 7 5.80 11.90 4.90
N ALA A 8 5.89 11.43 3.65
CA ALA A 8 5.12 11.98 2.56
C ALA A 8 3.61 11.84 2.80
N LEU A 9 2.85 12.82 2.29
CA LEU A 9 1.40 12.72 2.22
C LEU A 9 1.03 11.61 1.22
N LEU A 10 0.49 10.51 1.74
CA LEU A 10 0.04 9.39 0.94
C LEU A 10 -1.42 9.58 0.54
N THR A 11 -1.73 9.32 -0.72
CA THR A 11 -3.08 9.37 -1.27
C THR A 11 -3.34 8.12 -2.07
N ARG A 12 -4.60 7.85 -2.41
CA ARG A 12 -4.94 6.77 -3.34
C ARG A 12 -4.22 6.89 -4.69
N ALA A 13 -3.86 8.09 -5.12
CA ALA A 13 -3.14 8.32 -6.38
C ALA A 13 -1.61 8.16 -6.26
N THR A 14 -1.07 7.96 -5.06
CA THR A 14 0.37 7.77 -4.87
C THR A 14 0.84 6.50 -5.57
N ILE A 15 1.77 6.65 -6.52
CA ILE A 15 2.32 5.54 -7.30
C ILE A 15 3.23 4.67 -6.42
N VAL A 16 3.01 3.36 -6.46
CA VAL A 16 3.89 2.35 -5.87
C VAL A 16 5.02 2.09 -6.86
N ASP A 17 6.18 2.69 -6.60
CA ASP A 17 7.37 2.50 -7.42
C ASP A 17 8.32 1.45 -6.83
N LYS A 18 9.46 1.22 -7.50
CA LYS A 18 10.50 0.29 -7.05
C LYS A 18 11.11 0.64 -5.69
N SER A 19 10.90 1.86 -5.19
CA SER A 19 11.39 2.33 -3.89
C SER A 19 10.39 2.11 -2.75
N TYR A 20 9.24 1.47 -3.03
CA TYR A 20 8.18 1.21 -2.06
C TYR A 20 8.68 0.53 -0.77
N LYS A 21 8.19 1.05 0.36
CA LYS A 21 8.49 0.54 1.71
C LYS A 21 7.23 0.49 2.56
N ASN A 22 7.05 -0.60 3.29
CA ASN A 22 6.00 -0.72 4.32
C ASN A 22 6.40 0.03 5.60
N THR A 23 6.54 1.34 5.51
CA THR A 23 6.80 2.18 6.69
C THR A 23 5.56 2.25 7.58
N GLN A 24 5.72 2.82 8.77
CA GLN A 24 4.58 3.10 9.64
C GLN A 24 3.57 4.06 9.00
N ASN A 25 4.02 5.01 8.17
CA ASN A 25 3.16 5.94 7.45
C ASN A 25 2.26 5.20 6.44
N VAL A 26 2.82 4.27 5.65
CA VAL A 26 2.05 3.41 4.74
C VAL A 26 1.06 2.54 5.53
N ARG A 27 1.48 1.97 6.66
CA ARG A 27 0.58 1.20 7.52
C ARG A 27 -0.60 2.05 8.02
N ARG A 28 -0.37 3.28 8.46
CA ARG A 28 -1.44 4.19 8.90
C ARG A 28 -2.43 4.48 7.77
N PHE A 29 -1.91 4.83 6.59
CA PHE A 29 -2.74 5.02 5.40
C PHE A 29 -3.60 3.78 5.10
N MET A 30 -3.01 2.59 5.13
CA MET A 30 -3.74 1.35 4.84
C MET A 30 -4.79 1.03 5.91
N VAL A 31 -4.50 1.26 7.19
CA VAL A 31 -5.48 1.08 8.28
C VAL A 31 -6.63 2.07 8.16
N GLU A 32 -6.36 3.34 7.84
CA GLU A 32 -7.40 4.34 7.61
C GLU A 32 -8.32 3.96 6.45
N ALA A 33 -7.76 3.40 5.38
CA ALA A 33 -8.52 3.01 4.20
C ALA A 33 -9.20 1.62 4.31
N CYS A 34 -8.63 0.68 5.05
CA CYS A 34 -9.05 -0.73 5.07
C CYS A 34 -9.60 -1.22 6.43
N GLY A 35 -9.49 -0.42 7.49
CA GLY A 35 -9.89 -0.78 8.85
C GLY A 35 -8.76 -1.35 9.71
N GLU A 36 -9.04 -1.50 11.00
CA GLU A 36 -8.06 -1.93 12.04
C GLU A 36 -7.55 -3.36 11.84
N ASP A 37 -8.32 -4.19 11.13
CA ASP A 37 -7.98 -5.57 10.78
C ASP A 37 -6.94 -5.67 9.66
N PHE A 38 -6.56 -4.56 9.04
CA PHE A 38 -5.55 -4.54 7.99
C PHE A 38 -4.22 -5.14 8.46
N ARG A 39 -3.66 -6.08 7.68
CA ARG A 39 -2.35 -6.69 7.94
C ARG A 39 -1.55 -6.80 6.64
N PHE A 40 -0.23 -6.66 6.74
CA PHE A 40 0.65 -7.05 5.64
C PHE A 40 0.98 -8.53 5.79
N ASP A 41 0.43 -9.38 4.93
CA ASP A 41 0.84 -10.76 4.77
C ASP A 41 1.83 -10.94 3.61
N ARG A 42 2.42 -12.13 3.51
CA ARG A 42 3.45 -12.44 2.51
C ARG A 42 2.94 -12.40 1.08
N GLU A 43 1.74 -12.92 0.83
CA GLU A 43 1.18 -13.03 -0.52
C GLU A 43 0.75 -11.65 -1.04
N PHE A 44 0.16 -10.83 -0.18
CA PHE A 44 -0.19 -9.46 -0.47
C PHE A 44 1.07 -8.65 -0.77
N MET A 45 2.13 -8.84 0.00
CA MET A 45 3.42 -8.19 -0.24
C MET A 45 4.10 -8.62 -1.53
N ALA A 46 4.02 -9.90 -1.89
CA ALA A 46 4.50 -10.39 -3.17
C ALA A 46 3.72 -9.75 -4.33
N TRP A 47 2.40 -9.62 -4.20
CA TRP A 47 1.55 -8.98 -5.21
C TRP A 47 1.86 -7.48 -5.36
N ILE A 48 2.04 -6.74 -4.26
CA ILE A 48 2.40 -5.32 -4.32
C ILE A 48 3.69 -5.13 -5.14
N ARG A 49 4.69 -6.02 -4.93
CA ARG A 49 6.03 -5.94 -5.53
C ARG A 49 6.21 -6.69 -6.84
N ASN A 50 5.14 -7.14 -7.51
CA ASN A 50 5.23 -7.95 -8.74
C ASN A 50 5.60 -7.17 -10.02
N ASP A 51 6.29 -6.03 -9.88
CA ASP A 51 6.69 -5.11 -10.97
C ASP A 51 5.57 -4.57 -11.87
N MET A 52 4.30 -4.88 -11.60
CA MET A 52 3.16 -4.25 -12.27
C MET A 52 2.90 -2.84 -11.71
N PRO A 53 2.70 -1.82 -12.56
CA PRO A 53 2.34 -0.47 -12.12
C PRO A 53 1.08 -0.49 -11.23
N LYS A 54 1.17 0.17 -10.08
CA LYS A 54 0.08 0.30 -9.11
C LYS A 54 0.12 1.64 -8.42
N THR A 55 -1.02 2.01 -7.87
CA THR A 55 -1.22 3.10 -6.93
C THR A 55 -1.55 2.53 -5.55
N LEU A 56 -1.44 3.33 -4.49
CA LEU A 56 -1.95 2.91 -3.18
C LEU A 56 -3.48 2.67 -3.19
N GLY A 57 -4.21 3.28 -4.13
CA GLY A 57 -5.62 2.95 -4.38
C GLY A 57 -5.80 1.50 -4.79
N ASP A 58 -5.01 1.02 -5.75
CA ASP A 58 -5.04 -0.38 -6.19
C ASP A 58 -4.68 -1.34 -5.06
N VAL A 59 -3.74 -0.94 -4.19
CA VAL A 59 -3.35 -1.72 -2.99
C VAL A 59 -4.51 -1.84 -2.00
N VAL A 60 -5.24 -0.74 -1.75
CA VAL A 60 -6.44 -0.75 -0.90
C VAL A 60 -7.53 -1.65 -1.50
N ASP A 61 -7.77 -1.52 -2.81
CA ASP A 61 -8.84 -2.24 -3.48
C ASP A 61 -8.54 -3.75 -3.53
N GLU A 62 -7.29 -4.13 -3.75
CA GLU A 62 -6.85 -5.53 -3.68
C GLU A 62 -6.99 -6.11 -2.27
N TRP A 63 -6.65 -5.35 -1.23
CA TRP A 63 -6.85 -5.81 0.15
C TRP A 63 -8.32 -6.11 0.42
N ARG A 64 -9.21 -5.16 0.07
CA ARG A 64 -10.67 -5.32 0.23
C ARG A 64 -11.20 -6.51 -0.58
N ARG A 65 -10.72 -6.71 -1.82
CA ARG A 65 -11.10 -7.86 -2.66
C ARG A 65 -10.73 -9.20 -2.03
N ARG A 66 -9.62 -9.29 -1.29
CA ARG A 66 -9.18 -10.51 -0.60
C ARG A 66 -9.93 -10.81 0.69
N HIS A 67 -10.59 -9.81 1.29
CA HIS A 67 -11.23 -9.88 2.60
C HIS A 67 -12.73 -9.54 2.54
N SER A 68 -13.33 -9.67 1.36
CA SER A 68 -14.77 -9.56 1.14
C SER A 68 -15.45 -10.93 1.19
#